data_AF-A0A1F8XD32-F1
#
_entry.id   AF-A0A1F8XD32-F1
#
_cell.length_a   1.000
_cell.length_b   1.000
_cell.length_c   1.000
_cell.angle_alpha   90.00
_cell.angle_beta   90.00
_cell.angle_gamma   90.00
#
_symmetry.space_group_name_H-M   'P 1'
#
loop_
_entity.id
_entity.type
_entity.pdbx_description
1 polymer ?
#
loop_
_entity_poly.entity_id
_entity_poly.type
_entity_poly.pdbx_seq_one_letter_code
_entity_poly.pdbx_strand_id
1 'polypeptide(L)'
;MAGRIRPLFTENFAVNLDSIRLFLEPEGQAAFRQLLGRLFDDIVPTLCRFPQSGRAVPARAVRSLEAQVSANRLNAALRKGDDLREFVVDDYVILYLVRRNRLYFLAIKHHRQLSFDLRRFWP
;
A
#
# COMPACT_ATOMS: atom_id res chain seq x y z
N MET A 1 6.14 9.90 25.04
CA MET A 1 5.24 10.62 24.10
C MET A 1 5.73 10.35 22.69
N ALA A 2 5.09 9.44 21.94
CA ALA A 2 5.49 9.18 20.56
C ALA A 2 5.16 10.40 19.71
N GLY A 3 6.17 11.02 19.09
CA GLY A 3 5.97 12.15 18.19
C GLY A 3 4.99 11.78 17.08
N ARG A 4 4.10 12.72 16.73
CA ARG A 4 3.09 12.50 15.68
C ARG A 4 3.83 12.24 14.36
N ILE A 5 3.86 10.98 13.93
CA ILE A 5 4.46 10.59 12.66
C ILE A 5 3.63 11.19 11.52
N ARG A 6 4.31 11.79 10.53
CA ARG A 6 3.63 12.44 9.40
C ARG A 6 3.38 11.45 8.27
N PRO A 7 2.14 11.33 7.76
CA PRO A 7 1.86 10.56 6.56
C PRO A 7 2.36 11.31 5.31
N LEU A 8 2.93 10.57 4.37
CA LEU A 8 3.32 11.02 3.05
C LEU A 8 2.81 10.01 2.02
N PHE A 9 2.18 10.49 0.96
CA PHE A 9 1.65 9.64 -0.10
C PHE A 9 2.54 9.76 -1.33
N THR A 10 2.92 8.63 -1.92
CA THR A 10 3.62 8.63 -3.20
C THR A 10 2.65 8.85 -4.35
N GLU A 11 3.17 9.27 -5.50
CA GLU A 11 2.38 9.33 -6.74
C GLU A 11 1.77 7.96 -7.09
N ASN A 12 2.52 6.88 -6.90
CA ASN A 12 2.03 5.52 -7.10
C ASN A 12 0.82 5.20 -6.20
N PHE A 13 0.80 5.69 -4.96
CA PHE A 13 -0.36 5.52 -4.09
C PHE A 13 -1.62 6.20 -4.66
N ALA A 14 -1.48 7.40 -5.21
CA ALA A 14 -2.59 8.12 -5.86
C ALA A 14 -3.08 7.39 -7.12
N VAL A 15 -2.16 6.97 -8.00
CA VAL A 15 -2.49 6.18 -9.21
C VAL A 15 -3.21 4.88 -8.87
N ASN A 16 -2.84 4.26 -7.76
CA ASN A 16 -3.48 3.06 -7.25
C ASN A 16 -4.91 3.32 -6.78
N LEU A 17 -5.18 4.44 -6.10
CA LEU A 17 -6.54 4.84 -5.71
C LEU A 17 -7.42 5.05 -6.94
N ASP A 18 -6.92 5.71 -7.98
CA ASP A 18 -7.66 5.88 -9.24
C ASP A 18 -7.95 4.53 -9.91
N SER A 19 -6.99 3.60 -9.85
CA SER A 19 -7.19 2.24 -10.38
C SER A 19 -8.26 1.47 -9.61
N ILE A 20 -8.36 1.68 -8.28
CA ILE A 20 -9.43 1.10 -7.45
C ILE A 20 -10.77 1.74 -7.80
N ARG A 21 -10.82 3.06 -7.98
CA ARG A 21 -12.04 3.77 -8.39
C ARG A 21 -12.64 3.18 -9.66
N LEU A 22 -11.82 2.97 -10.68
CA LEU A 22 -12.24 2.38 -11.97
C LEU A 22 -12.67 0.91 -11.81
N PHE A 23 -11.99 0.14 -10.95
CA PHE A 23 -12.34 -1.26 -10.70
C PHE A 23 -13.69 -1.44 -9.99
N LEU A 24 -14.10 -0.47 -9.17
CA LEU A 24 -15.36 -0.53 -8.42
C LEU A 24 -16.59 -0.11 -9.26
N GLU A 25 -16.45 0.15 -10.56
CA GLU A 25 -17.61 0.37 -11.44
C GLU A 25 -18.16 -0.99 -11.92
N PRO A 26 -19.48 -1.26 -11.80
CA PRO A 26 -20.59 -0.32 -11.62
C PRO A 26 -21.13 -0.11 -10.19
N GLU A 27 -20.62 -0.80 -9.16
CA GLU A 27 -21.07 -0.62 -7.77
C GLU A 27 -20.74 0.80 -7.19
N GLY A 28 -19.85 1.52 -7.86
CA GLY A 28 -20.07 2.89 -8.35
C GLY A 28 -20.04 3.99 -7.29
N GLN A 29 -18.88 4.63 -7.12
CA GLN A 29 -18.63 5.84 -6.31
C GLN A 29 -18.91 5.77 -4.80
N ALA A 30 -19.99 5.13 -4.34
CA ALA A 30 -20.33 4.99 -2.93
C ALA A 30 -19.29 4.14 -2.20
N ALA A 31 -18.95 2.96 -2.74
CA ALA A 31 -17.90 2.11 -2.23
C ALA A 31 -16.53 2.82 -2.21
N PHE A 32 -16.22 3.58 -3.26
CA PHE A 32 -14.98 4.35 -3.32
C PHE A 32 -14.94 5.49 -2.28
N ARG A 33 -16.05 6.21 -2.07
CA ARG A 33 -16.18 7.22 -1.00
C ARG A 33 -16.04 6.59 0.39
N GLN A 34 -16.64 5.43 0.61
CA GLN A 34 -16.51 4.70 1.87
C GLN A 34 -15.06 4.28 2.12
N LEU A 35 -14.36 3.79 1.09
CA LEU A 35 -12.92 3.52 1.16
C LEU A 35 -12.14 4.78 1.55
N LEU A 36 -12.38 5.91 0.91
CA LEU A 36 -11.67 7.15 1.21
C LEU A 36 -11.91 7.60 2.66
N GLY A 37 -13.16 7.58 3.12
CA GLY A 37 -13.49 7.89 4.53
C GLY A 37 -12.74 6.99 5.48
N ARG A 38 -12.86 5.66 5.32
CA ARG A 38 -12.16 4.70 6.18
C ARG A 38 -10.63 4.85 6.12
N LEU A 39 -10.08 5.14 4.94
CA LEU A 39 -8.64 5.32 4.76
C LEU A 39 -8.12 6.53 5.52
N PHE A 40 -8.77 7.69 5.38
CA PHE A 40 -8.26 8.95 5.93
C PHE A 40 -8.74 9.23 7.36
N ASP A 41 -9.90 8.72 7.76
CA ASP A 41 -10.48 8.95 9.08
C ASP A 41 -10.01 7.90 10.10
N ASP A 42 -9.76 6.66 9.67
CA ASP A 42 -9.40 5.56 10.58
C ASP A 42 -8.00 5.00 10.33
N ILE A 43 -7.71 4.54 9.11
CA ILE A 43 -6.50 3.75 8.83
C ILE A 43 -5.24 4.61 8.91
N VAL A 44 -5.20 5.74 8.21
CA VAL A 44 -4.04 6.64 8.19
C VAL A 44 -3.73 7.16 9.61
N PRO A 45 -4.69 7.66 10.40
CA PRO A 45 -4.45 8.06 11.79
C PRO A 45 -3.95 6.90 12.66
N THR A 46 -4.53 5.70 12.50
CA THR A 46 -4.12 4.51 13.24
C THR A 46 -2.67 4.12 12.93
N LEU A 47 -2.28 4.08 11.65
CA LEU A 47 -0.92 3.76 11.25
C LEU A 47 0.08 4.85 11.64
N CYS A 48 -0.32 6.13 11.64
CA CYS A 48 0.53 7.20 12.16
C CYS A 48 0.75 7.09 13.68
N ARG A 49 -0.23 6.56 14.43
CA ARG A 49 -0.10 6.34 15.88
C ARG A 49 0.65 5.04 16.20
N PHE A 50 0.42 4.00 15.41
CA PHE A 50 0.97 2.66 15.59
C PHE A 50 1.61 2.14 14.29
N PRO A 51 2.77 2.68 13.87
CA PRO A 51 3.40 2.33 12.59
C PRO A 51 3.83 0.87 12.48
N GLN A 52 3.95 0.18 13.61
CA GLN A 52 4.37 -1.22 13.65
C GLN A 52 3.19 -2.20 13.60
N SER A 53 1.95 -1.71 13.48
CA SER A 53 0.73 -2.53 13.44
C SER A 53 0.60 -3.35 12.16
N GLY A 54 1.22 -2.92 11.06
CA GLY A 54 1.31 -3.73 9.84
C GLY A 54 2.37 -4.81 9.96
N ARG A 55 2.21 -5.86 9.16
CA ARG A 55 3.16 -6.97 9.08
C ARG A 55 4.40 -6.51 8.33
N ALA A 56 5.58 -6.76 8.89
CA ALA A 56 6.83 -6.56 8.17
C ALA A 56 6.81 -7.41 6.89
N VAL A 57 7.07 -6.81 5.75
CA VAL A 57 7.17 -7.54 4.48
C VAL A 57 8.47 -8.32 4.54
N PRO A 58 8.44 -9.67 4.70
CA PRO A 58 9.67 -10.43 4.68
C PRO A 58 10.28 -10.33 3.29
N ALA A 59 11.58 -10.62 3.17
CA ALA A 59 12.13 -11.14 1.93
C ALA A 59 11.45 -12.50 1.65
N ARG A 60 10.19 -12.47 1.21
CA ARG A 60 9.40 -13.66 0.89
C ARG A 60 10.21 -14.41 -0.16
N ALA A 61 10.31 -15.74 -0.04
CA ALA A 61 10.98 -16.55 -1.05
C ALA A 61 10.22 -16.41 -2.36
N VAL A 62 10.65 -15.45 -3.17
CA VAL A 62 10.01 -15.16 -4.45
C VAL A 62 10.45 -16.25 -5.41
N ARG A 63 9.50 -17.07 -5.87
CA ARG A 63 9.77 -18.23 -6.73
C ARG A 63 9.80 -17.91 -8.22
N SER A 64 9.41 -16.70 -8.60
CA SER A 64 9.49 -16.19 -9.97
C SER A 64 10.70 -15.28 -10.13
N LEU A 65 11.39 -15.41 -11.27
CA LEU A 65 12.53 -14.56 -11.62
C LEU A 65 12.15 -13.08 -11.66
N GLU A 66 11.00 -12.74 -12.25
CA GLU A 66 10.52 -11.35 -12.35
C GLU A 66 10.28 -10.73 -10.98
N ALA A 67 9.64 -11.48 -10.10
CA ALA A 67 9.32 -11.00 -8.77
C ALA A 67 10.60 -10.96 -7.90
N GLN A 68 11.60 -11.81 -8.16
CA GLN A 68 12.91 -11.75 -7.50
C GLN A 68 13.72 -10.52 -7.95
N VAL A 69 13.72 -10.19 -9.25
CA VAL A 69 14.29 -8.94 -9.77
C VAL A 69 13.61 -7.73 -9.14
N SER A 70 12.28 -7.75 -9.04
CA SER A 70 11.49 -6.67 -8.44
C SER A 70 11.79 -6.51 -6.95
N ALA A 71 11.88 -7.62 -6.21
CA ALA A 71 12.27 -7.62 -4.79
C ALA A 71 13.70 -7.10 -4.59
N ASN A 72 14.64 -7.48 -5.45
CA ASN A 72 16.02 -6.99 -5.38
C ASN A 72 16.10 -5.48 -5.63
N ARG A 73 15.36 -4.96 -6.63
CA ARG A 73 15.28 -3.51 -6.87
C ARG A 73 14.67 -2.76 -5.69
N LEU A 74 13.61 -3.31 -5.10
CA LEU A 74 12.99 -2.75 -3.91
C LEU A 74 13.98 -2.72 -2.74
N ASN A 75 14.65 -3.84 -2.45
CA ASN A 75 15.65 -3.94 -1.38
C ASN A 75 16.83 -2.98 -1.60
N ALA A 76 17.29 -2.80 -2.84
CA ALA A 76 18.34 -1.85 -3.17
C ALA A 76 17.92 -0.38 -2.97
N ALA A 77 16.62 -0.07 -3.09
CA ALA A 77 16.08 1.26 -2.85
C ALA A 77 15.82 1.55 -1.35
N LEU A 78 15.73 0.51 -0.51
CA LEU A 78 15.57 0.64 0.93
C LEU A 78 16.90 1.02 1.60
N ARG A 79 16.83 1.92 2.58
CA ARG A 79 17.97 2.36 3.39
C ARG A 79 18.03 1.55 4.68
N LYS A 80 19.21 1.50 5.30
CA LYS A 80 19.37 0.89 6.63
C LYS A 80 18.44 1.56 7.65
N GLY A 81 17.59 0.77 8.30
CA GLY A 81 16.58 1.26 9.25
C GLY A 81 15.23 1.63 8.64
N ASP A 82 15.05 1.42 7.34
CA ASP A 82 13.74 1.41 6.70
C ASP A 82 12.98 0.15 7.08
N ASP A 83 11.70 0.32 7.41
CA ASP A 83 10.83 -0.77 7.84
C ASP A 83 9.59 -0.82 6.93
N LEU A 84 9.69 -1.67 5.91
CA LEU A 84 8.65 -1.89 4.91
C LEU A 84 7.59 -2.85 5.45
N ARG A 85 6.34 -2.40 5.42
CA ARG A 85 5.21 -3.11 6.03
C ARG A 85 4.01 -3.16 5.11
N GLU A 86 3.26 -4.26 5.23
CA GLU A 86 1.94 -4.44 4.63
C GLU A 86 0.88 -4.36 5.73
N PHE A 87 -0.21 -3.64 5.45
CA PHE A 87 -1.40 -3.59 6.29
C PHE A 87 -2.59 -4.09 5.48
N VAL A 88 -3.21 -5.17 5.95
CA VAL A 88 -4.40 -5.75 5.33
C VAL A 88 -5.61 -5.29 6.11
N VAL A 89 -6.57 -4.70 5.42
CA VAL A 89 -7.81 -4.17 6.01
C VAL A 89 -8.95 -4.36 5.04
N ASP A 90 -9.96 -5.09 5.49
CA ASP A 90 -11.08 -5.57 4.66
C ASP A 90 -10.56 -6.22 3.36
N ASP A 91 -10.95 -5.63 2.24
CA ASP A 91 -10.63 -6.06 0.89
C ASP A 91 -9.35 -5.40 0.34
N TYR A 92 -8.64 -4.62 1.14
CA TYR A 92 -7.52 -3.80 0.70
C TYR A 92 -6.20 -4.19 1.37
N VAL A 93 -5.13 -4.09 0.58
CA VAL A 93 -3.75 -4.22 1.06
C VAL A 93 -3.03 -2.91 0.83
N ILE A 94 -2.44 -2.37 1.90
CA ILE A 94 -1.68 -1.12 1.89
C ILE A 94 -0.21 -1.46 2.14
N LEU A 95 0.65 -1.04 1.22
CA LEU A 95 2.10 -1.10 1.39
C LEU A 95 2.59 0.26 1.86
N TYR A 96 3.30 0.29 2.98
CA TYR A 96 3.86 1.50 3.54
C TYR A 96 5.24 1.28 4.13
N LEU A 97 6.01 2.36 4.21
CA LEU A 97 7.36 2.38 4.73
C LEU A 97 7.45 3.30 5.95
N VAL A 98 7.91 2.76 7.06
CA VAL A 98 8.29 3.53 8.24
C VAL A 98 9.75 3.94 8.11
N ARG A 99 10.01 5.25 8.10
CA ARG A 99 11.38 5.79 8.05
C ARG A 99 11.49 6.98 9.00
N ARG A 100 12.26 6.82 10.06
CA ARG A 100 12.41 7.82 11.14
C ARG A 100 11.04 8.20 11.70
N ASN A 101 10.63 9.47 11.57
CA ASN A 101 9.35 9.99 12.06
C ASN A 101 8.33 10.23 10.92
N ARG A 102 8.44 9.46 9.84
CA ARG A 102 7.58 9.57 8.65
C ARG A 102 7.04 8.21 8.25
N LEU A 103 5.80 8.24 7.77
CA LEU A 103 5.09 7.09 7.22
C LEU A 103 4.84 7.34 5.74
N TYR A 104 5.47 6.55 4.87
CA TYR A 104 5.32 6.68 3.43
C TYR A 104 4.33 5.64 2.93
N PHE A 105 3.16 6.06 2.50
CA PHE A 105 2.18 5.22 1.82
C PHE A 105 2.64 5.02 0.37
N LEU A 106 3.06 3.79 0.04
CA LEU A 106 3.69 3.47 -1.23
C LEU A 106 2.68 2.96 -2.26
N ALA A 107 1.74 2.13 -1.83
CA ALA A 107 0.71 1.54 -2.67
C ALA A 107 -0.52 1.13 -1.85
N ILE A 108 -1.68 1.11 -2.50
CA ILE A 108 -2.91 0.48 -2.01
C ILE A 108 -3.49 -0.38 -3.13
N LYS A 109 -4.04 -1.55 -2.84
CA LYS A 109 -4.67 -2.41 -3.86
C LYS A 109 -5.89 -3.09 -3.27
N HIS A 110 -6.89 -3.34 -4.12
CA HIS A 110 -8.03 -4.18 -3.78
C HIS A 110 -7.71 -5.65 -4.11
N HIS A 111 -8.00 -6.60 -3.23
CA HIS A 111 -7.60 -8.02 -3.39
C HIS A 111 -8.22 -8.69 -4.64
N ARG A 112 -9.41 -8.25 -5.06
CA ARG A 112 -10.09 -8.70 -6.31
C ARG A 112 -9.57 -8.03 -7.58
N GLN A 113 -8.64 -7.07 -7.51
CA GLN A 113 -7.96 -6.59 -8.72
C GLN A 113 -7.08 -7.74 -9.22
N LEU A 114 -7.58 -8.46 -10.22
CA LEU A 114 -7.02 -9.71 -10.78
C LEU A 114 -5.58 -9.57 -11.31
N SER A 115 -5.00 -8.38 -11.31
CA SER A 115 -3.69 -8.15 -11.90
C SER A 115 -2.93 -7.00 -11.23
N PHE A 116 -1.72 -7.32 -10.75
CA PHE A 116 -0.80 -6.32 -10.20
C PHE A 116 -0.11 -5.48 -11.29
N ASP A 117 0.04 -6.03 -12.51
CA ASP A 117 0.63 -5.33 -13.67
C ASP A 117 0.21 -5.92 -15.05
N LEU A 118 -1.03 -6.40 -15.17
CA LEU A 118 -1.51 -7.01 -16.43
C LEU A 118 -2.61 -6.22 -17.12
N ARG A 119 -2.69 -4.90 -16.86
CA ARG A 119 -3.64 -4.02 -17.57
C ARG A 119 -3.49 -4.10 -19.10
N ARG A 120 -2.30 -4.45 -19.60
CA ARG A 120 -2.02 -4.68 -21.03
C ARG A 120 -2.43 -6.05 -21.58
N PHE A 121 -2.81 -7.00 -20.72
CA PHE A 121 -3.16 -8.37 -21.11
C PHE A 121 -4.64 -8.70 -20.93
N TRP A 122 -5.46 -7.73 -20.54
CA TRP A 122 -6.91 -7.89 -20.49
C TRP A 122 -7.54 -7.22 -21.73
N PRO A 123 -8.47 -7.89 -22.44
CA PRO A 123 -9.15 -7.35 -23.62
C PRO A 123 -10.02 -6.14 -23.31
#